data_AF-A0A519LZL6-F1
#
_entry.id   AF-A0A519LZL6-F1
#
_cell.length_a   1.000
_cell.length_b   1.000
_cell.length_c   1.000
_cell.angle_alpha   90.00
_cell.angle_beta   90.00
_cell.angle_gamma   90.00
#
_symmetry.space_group_name_H-M   'P 1'
#
loop_
_entity.id
_entity.type
_entity.pdbx_description
1 polymer ?
#
loop_
_entity_poly.entity_id
_entity_poly.type
_entity_poly.pdbx_seq_one_letter_code
_entity_poly.pdbx_strand_id
1 'polypeptide(L)'
;SRWQAYPQYVHEANAQVCLLVQAETVEAMRNLDAIAATPGVDGVFIGPADLSASMGHRGDPGHPDVQAAIHEGIARILRAGKAPGILATSEAQAREWLAAGALFVAVGVDTMLLASAAADLAARFRDTGGATTRPLGY
;
A
#
# COMPACT_ATOMS: atom_id res chain seq x y z
N SER A 1 8.49 -20.64 19.60
CA SER A 1 8.12 -21.91 20.27
C SER A 1 6.96 -21.81 21.26
N ARG A 2 6.38 -20.61 21.56
CA ARG A 2 5.33 -20.43 22.60
C ARG A 2 5.74 -21.08 23.94
N TRP A 3 6.90 -20.71 24.49
CA TRP A 3 7.52 -21.36 25.67
C TRP A 3 7.58 -22.90 25.54
N GLN A 4 8.12 -23.39 24.42
CA GLN A 4 8.17 -24.82 24.06
C GLN A 4 6.81 -25.51 23.81
N ALA A 5 5.69 -24.76 23.81
CA ALA A 5 4.38 -25.32 23.43
C ALA A 5 4.25 -25.66 21.93
N TYR A 6 5.21 -25.24 21.09
CA TYR A 6 5.32 -25.67 19.69
C TYR A 6 6.58 -26.54 19.48
N PRO A 7 6.46 -27.87 19.54
CA PRO A 7 7.60 -28.79 19.50
C PRO A 7 8.45 -28.68 18.23
N GLN A 8 7.84 -28.43 17.06
CA GLN A 8 8.53 -28.39 15.77
C GLN A 8 9.17 -27.03 15.46
N TYR A 9 9.17 -26.09 16.41
CA TYR A 9 9.58 -24.70 16.17
C TYR A 9 10.97 -24.57 15.52
N VAL A 10 11.96 -25.30 16.04
CA VAL A 10 13.34 -25.21 15.56
C VAL A 10 13.54 -25.78 14.15
N HIS A 11 12.61 -26.62 13.69
CA HIS A 11 12.67 -27.27 12.38
C HIS A 11 11.85 -26.53 11.32
N GLU A 12 10.73 -25.92 11.70
CA GLU A 12 9.76 -25.37 10.75
C GLU A 12 9.72 -23.86 10.68
N ALA A 13 10.14 -23.14 11.74
CA ALA A 13 9.90 -21.70 11.84
C ALA A 13 10.43 -20.91 10.64
N ASN A 14 11.62 -21.25 10.13
CA ASN A 14 12.21 -20.57 8.98
C ASN A 14 11.36 -20.72 7.71
N ALA A 15 10.77 -21.90 7.48
CA ALA A 15 9.94 -22.17 6.31
C ALA A 15 8.55 -21.53 6.40
N GLN A 16 8.16 -21.04 7.59
CA GLN A 16 6.87 -20.39 7.85
C GLN A 16 6.96 -18.86 7.85
N VAL A 17 8.16 -18.29 7.76
CA VAL A 17 8.34 -16.84 7.62
C VAL A 17 8.07 -16.44 6.17
N CYS A 18 7.23 -15.43 5.99
CA CYS A 18 7.03 -14.74 4.71
C CYS A 18 7.81 -13.42 4.73
N LEU A 19 8.78 -13.26 3.83
CA LEU A 19 9.61 -12.05 3.72
C LEU A 19 9.16 -11.22 2.51
N LEU A 20 8.63 -10.04 2.82
CA LEU A 20 8.28 -9.01 1.84
C LEU A 20 9.25 -7.83 2.01
N VAL A 21 9.85 -7.38 0.91
CA VAL A 21 10.79 -6.23 0.91
C VAL A 21 10.21 -5.06 0.12
N GLN A 22 10.59 -3.82 0.45
CA GLN A 22 10.12 -2.64 -0.26
C GLN A 22 11.14 -2.15 -1.29
N ALA A 23 10.69 -1.91 -2.53
CA ALA A 23 11.45 -1.27 -3.60
C ALA A 23 10.79 0.07 -3.94
N GLU A 24 11.32 1.14 -3.36
CA GLU A 24 10.68 2.47 -3.37
C GLU A 24 11.65 3.60 -3.69
N THR A 25 12.80 3.26 -4.28
CA THR A 25 13.77 4.23 -4.77
C THR A 25 14.18 3.90 -6.20
N VAL A 26 14.68 4.89 -6.93
CA VAL A 26 15.23 4.70 -8.28
C VAL A 26 16.34 3.63 -8.27
N GLU A 27 17.17 3.60 -7.22
CA GLU A 27 18.21 2.57 -7.08
C GLU A 27 17.63 1.17 -6.85
N ALA A 28 16.60 1.04 -6.00
CA ALA A 28 15.93 -0.24 -5.79
C ALA A 28 15.27 -0.73 -7.09
N MET A 29 14.62 0.15 -7.85
CA MET A 29 14.00 -0.19 -9.14
C MET A 29 15.03 -0.63 -10.19
N ARG A 30 16.24 -0.04 -10.20
CA ARG A 30 17.34 -0.51 -11.05
C ARG A 30 17.80 -1.92 -10.67
N ASN A 31 17.86 -2.22 -9.38
CA ASN A 31 18.31 -3.51 -8.83
C ASN A 31 17.17 -4.53 -8.63
N LEU A 32 15.96 -4.24 -9.10
CA LEU A 32 14.75 -4.98 -8.75
C LEU A 32 14.85 -6.48 -9.04
N ASP A 33 15.45 -6.87 -10.17
CA ASP A 33 15.58 -8.28 -10.54
C ASP A 33 16.53 -9.04 -9.59
N ALA A 34 17.62 -8.39 -9.16
CA ALA A 34 18.55 -8.97 -8.19
C ALA A 34 17.93 -9.06 -6.79
N ILE A 35 17.16 -8.04 -6.38
CA ILE A 35 16.38 -8.05 -5.13
C ILE A 35 15.38 -9.20 -5.16
N ALA A 36 14.59 -9.33 -6.23
CA ALA A 36 13.60 -10.39 -6.37
C ALA A 36 14.24 -11.81 -6.45
N ALA A 37 15.45 -11.93 -6.98
CA ALA A 37 16.19 -13.19 -7.04
C ALA A 37 16.84 -13.59 -5.70
N THR A 38 16.82 -12.74 -4.68
CA THR A 38 17.46 -13.01 -3.39
C THR A 38 16.78 -14.22 -2.69
N PRO A 39 17.55 -15.24 -2.24
CA PRO A 39 16.99 -16.38 -1.53
C PRO A 39 16.21 -15.95 -0.29
N GLY A 40 14.99 -16.49 -0.15
CA GLY A 40 14.09 -16.17 0.96
C GLY A 40 13.19 -14.96 0.74
N VAL A 41 13.37 -14.15 -0.31
CA VAL A 41 12.37 -13.11 -0.66
C VAL A 41 11.15 -13.79 -1.28
N ASP A 42 9.97 -13.55 -0.72
CA ASP A 42 8.69 -14.10 -1.21
C ASP A 42 7.95 -13.08 -2.09
N GLY A 43 8.14 -11.79 -1.80
CA GLY A 43 7.52 -10.72 -2.56
C GLY A 43 8.23 -9.38 -2.42
N VAL A 44 7.95 -8.50 -3.37
CA VAL A 44 8.45 -7.13 -3.40
C VAL A 44 7.27 -6.18 -3.45
N PHE A 45 7.25 -5.24 -2.52
CA PHE A 45 6.27 -4.19 -2.41
C PHE A 45 6.82 -2.90 -3.00
N ILE A 46 6.05 -2.20 -3.85
CA ILE A 46 6.42 -0.91 -4.41
C ILE A 46 5.66 0.18 -3.67
N GLY A 47 6.37 1.10 -3.02
CA GLY A 47 5.80 2.25 -2.30
C GLY A 47 5.63 3.46 -3.24
N PRO A 48 4.40 3.83 -3.66
CA PRO A 48 4.24 4.87 -4.69
C PRO A 48 4.65 6.27 -4.21
N ALA A 49 4.41 6.59 -2.93
CA ALA A 49 4.78 7.88 -2.34
C ALA A 49 6.30 8.07 -2.32
N ASP A 50 7.03 7.12 -1.74
CA ASP A 50 8.49 7.18 -1.64
C ASP A 50 9.16 7.06 -3.03
N LEU A 51 8.63 6.21 -3.92
CA LEU A 51 9.12 6.11 -5.28
C LEU A 51 8.95 7.43 -6.04
N SER A 52 7.79 8.08 -5.92
CA SER A 52 7.56 9.40 -6.55
C SER A 52 8.57 10.43 -6.04
N ALA A 53 8.84 10.45 -4.73
CA ALA A 53 9.83 11.34 -4.15
C ALA A 53 11.25 11.03 -4.64
N SER A 54 11.62 9.76 -4.75
CA SER A 54 12.93 9.32 -5.26
C SER A 54 13.12 9.66 -6.74
N MET A 55 12.04 9.65 -7.54
CA MET A 55 12.04 10.01 -8.95
C MET A 55 11.99 11.53 -9.20
N GLY A 56 11.88 12.36 -8.16
CA GLY A 56 11.79 13.81 -8.28
C GLY A 56 10.35 14.37 -8.38
N HIS A 57 9.34 13.53 -8.21
CA HIS A 57 7.91 13.86 -8.23
C HIS A 57 7.30 13.83 -6.82
N ARG A 58 7.96 14.46 -5.84
CA ARG A 58 7.54 14.40 -4.43
C ARG A 58 6.08 14.83 -4.27
N GLY A 59 5.27 13.93 -3.70
CA GLY A 59 3.84 14.18 -3.44
C GLY A 59 2.94 13.94 -4.66
N ASP A 60 3.49 13.47 -5.79
CA ASP A 60 2.75 13.10 -6.98
C ASP A 60 3.03 11.64 -7.41
N PRO A 61 2.44 10.65 -6.71
CA PRO A 61 2.50 9.26 -7.14
C PRO A 61 1.80 8.99 -8.46
N GLY A 62 0.90 9.89 -8.90
CA GLY A 62 0.12 9.77 -10.13
C GLY A 62 0.89 10.21 -11.38
N HIS A 63 2.10 10.75 -11.23
CA HIS A 63 2.92 11.17 -12.35
C HIS A 63 3.12 10.03 -13.36
N PRO A 64 2.99 10.27 -14.68
CA PRO A 64 3.07 9.22 -15.71
C PRO A 64 4.33 8.34 -15.60
N ASP A 65 5.49 8.94 -15.34
CA ASP A 65 6.75 8.20 -15.19
C ASP A 65 6.75 7.29 -13.96
N VAL A 66 6.12 7.73 -12.86
CA VAL A 66 5.99 6.92 -11.63
C VAL A 66 5.05 5.75 -11.87
N GLN A 67 3.91 5.99 -12.51
CA GLN A 67 2.95 4.94 -12.88
C GLN A 67 3.58 3.91 -13.83
N ALA A 68 4.34 4.36 -14.83
CA ALA A 68 5.07 3.48 -15.75
C ALA A 68 6.10 2.62 -15.00
N ALA A 69 6.87 3.21 -14.09
CA ALA A 69 7.84 2.48 -13.28
C ALA A 69 7.17 1.43 -12.37
N ILE A 70 6.01 1.75 -11.79
CA ILE A 70 5.23 0.80 -10.98
C ILE A 70 4.74 -0.38 -11.84
N HIS A 71 4.11 -0.11 -12.98
CA HIS A 71 3.63 -1.15 -13.91
C HIS A 71 4.76 -2.06 -14.38
N GLU A 72 5.91 -1.48 -14.75
CA GLU A 72 7.10 -2.25 -15.12
C GLU A 72 7.61 -3.09 -13.94
N GLY A 73 7.66 -2.51 -12.73
CA GLY A 73 8.08 -3.19 -11.52
C GLY A 73 7.21 -4.40 -11.20
N ILE A 74 5.88 -4.25 -11.24
CA ILE A 74 4.92 -5.35 -11.04
C ILE A 74 5.21 -6.49 -12.02
N ALA A 75 5.35 -6.18 -13.31
CA ALA A 75 5.65 -7.18 -14.33
C ALA A 75 7.00 -7.89 -14.11
N ARG A 76 8.04 -7.16 -13.67
CA ARG A 76 9.37 -7.73 -13.36
C ARG A 76 9.30 -8.69 -12.19
N ILE A 77 8.64 -8.29 -11.10
CA ILE A 77 8.48 -9.10 -9.89
C ILE A 77 7.71 -10.40 -10.22
N LEU A 78 6.65 -10.33 -11.02
CA LEU A 78 5.91 -11.51 -11.49
C LEU A 78 6.78 -12.44 -12.34
N ARG A 79 7.56 -11.91 -13.29
CA ARG A 79 8.47 -12.71 -14.11
C ARG A 79 9.53 -13.43 -13.29
N ALA A 80 9.94 -12.85 -12.16
CA ALA A 80 10.85 -13.49 -11.20
C ALA A 80 10.18 -14.57 -10.33
N GLY A 81 8.87 -14.81 -10.49
CA GLY A 81 8.11 -15.77 -9.70
C GLY A 81 7.86 -15.31 -8.27
N LYS A 82 7.92 -14.00 -8.01
CA LYS A 82 7.69 -13.38 -6.69
C LYS A 82 6.37 -12.64 -6.68
N ALA A 83 5.81 -12.43 -5.50
CA ALA A 83 4.58 -11.66 -5.35
C ALA A 83 4.87 -10.16 -5.45
N PRO A 84 4.20 -9.39 -6.33
CA PRO A 84 4.23 -7.93 -6.28
C PRO A 84 3.15 -7.42 -5.33
N GLY A 85 3.48 -6.37 -4.57
CA GLY A 85 2.52 -5.67 -3.73
C GLY A 85 2.65 -4.17 -3.82
N ILE A 86 1.59 -3.48 -3.40
CA ILE A 86 1.47 -2.02 -3.49
C ILE A 86 0.38 -1.51 -2.56
N LEU A 87 0.46 -0.23 -2.18
CA LEU A 87 -0.63 0.50 -1.52
C LEU A 87 -1.43 1.27 -2.56
N ALA A 88 -2.74 1.05 -2.58
CA ALA A 88 -3.71 1.86 -3.31
C ALA A 88 -4.43 2.82 -2.35
N THR A 89 -4.68 4.05 -2.80
CA THR A 89 -5.42 5.06 -2.04
C THR A 89 -6.87 5.22 -2.50
N SER A 90 -7.29 4.46 -3.53
CA SER A 90 -8.66 4.40 -4.02
C SER A 90 -9.01 3.02 -4.56
N GLU A 91 -10.30 2.72 -4.65
CA GLU A 91 -10.78 1.47 -5.23
C GLU A 91 -10.37 1.31 -6.70
N ALA A 92 -10.47 2.38 -7.50
CA ALA A 92 -10.09 2.36 -8.90
C ALA A 92 -8.62 1.95 -9.08
N GLN A 93 -7.74 2.56 -8.28
CA GLN A 93 -6.32 2.25 -8.28
C GLN A 93 -6.04 0.81 -7.77
N ALA A 94 -6.75 0.34 -6.75
CA ALA A 94 -6.63 -1.04 -6.29
C ALA A 94 -6.98 -2.04 -7.40
N ARG A 95 -8.07 -1.78 -8.14
CA ARG A 95 -8.49 -2.61 -9.28
C ARG A 95 -7.47 -2.59 -10.41
N GLU A 96 -6.88 -1.43 -10.70
CA GLU A 96 -5.81 -1.29 -11.69
C GLU A 96 -4.61 -2.17 -11.32
N TRP A 97 -4.13 -2.10 -10.08
CA TRP A 97 -2.97 -2.89 -9.65
C TRP A 97 -3.24 -4.39 -9.63
N LEU A 98 -4.43 -4.80 -9.22
CA LEU A 98 -4.85 -6.20 -9.31
C LEU A 98 -4.89 -6.67 -10.78
N ALA A 99 -5.40 -5.84 -11.70
CA ALA A 99 -5.42 -6.14 -13.12
C ALA A 99 -4.01 -6.20 -13.75
N ALA A 100 -3.08 -5.39 -13.24
CA ALA A 100 -1.65 -5.45 -13.60
C ALA A 100 -0.93 -6.69 -13.03
N GLY A 101 -1.56 -7.42 -12.11
CA GLY A 101 -1.07 -8.67 -11.55
C GLY A 101 -0.42 -8.56 -10.16
N ALA A 102 -0.60 -7.44 -9.45
CA ALA A 102 -0.23 -7.38 -8.04
C ALA A 102 -1.02 -8.42 -7.23
N LEU A 103 -0.35 -9.11 -6.31
CA LEU A 103 -0.92 -10.22 -5.53
C LEU A 103 -1.25 -9.85 -4.08
N PHE A 104 -0.62 -8.81 -3.54
CA PHE A 104 -0.95 -8.27 -2.21
C PHE A 104 -1.07 -6.75 -2.24
N VAL A 105 -2.31 -6.28 -2.33
CA VAL A 105 -2.65 -4.85 -2.43
C VAL A 105 -3.22 -4.37 -1.10
N ALA A 106 -2.55 -3.43 -0.45
CA ALA A 106 -3.14 -2.69 0.65
C ALA A 106 -4.13 -1.68 0.07
N VAL A 107 -5.42 -1.78 0.42
CA VAL A 107 -6.50 -1.00 -0.22
C VAL A 107 -6.99 0.18 0.64
N GLY A 108 -6.28 0.48 1.72
CA GLY A 108 -6.61 1.57 2.61
C GLY A 108 -5.68 1.63 3.82
N VAL A 109 -5.75 2.76 4.51
CA VAL A 109 -5.05 3.01 5.78
C VAL A 109 -6.11 3.36 6.81
N ASP A 110 -6.12 2.66 7.93
CA ASP A 110 -7.12 2.80 9.00
C ASP A 110 -7.28 4.24 9.49
N THR A 111 -6.17 4.96 9.69
CA THR A 111 -6.16 6.38 10.10
C THR A 111 -6.76 7.30 9.03
N MET A 112 -6.52 7.03 7.75
CA MET A 112 -7.13 7.80 6.65
C MET A 112 -8.63 7.52 6.53
N LEU A 113 -9.03 6.26 6.67
CA LEU A 113 -10.44 5.85 6.67
C LEU A 113 -11.20 6.50 7.82
N LEU A 114 -10.63 6.47 9.04
CA LEU A 114 -11.20 7.11 10.21
C LEU A 114 -11.31 8.63 10.03
N ALA A 115 -10.24 9.28 9.55
CA ALA A 115 -10.23 10.71 9.31
C ALA A 115 -11.27 11.13 8.26
N SER A 116 -11.37 10.40 7.14
CA SER A 116 -12.37 10.64 6.10
C SER A 116 -13.78 10.49 6.65
N ALA A 117 -14.08 9.37 7.30
CA ALA A 117 -15.41 9.10 7.83
C ALA A 117 -15.83 10.13 8.90
N ALA A 118 -14.90 10.55 9.76
CA ALA A 118 -15.15 11.58 10.76
C ALA A 118 -15.40 12.97 10.11
N ALA A 119 -14.62 13.33 9.10
CA ALA A 119 -14.81 14.56 8.34
C ALA A 119 -16.17 14.57 7.62
N ASP A 120 -16.51 13.47 6.93
CA ASP A 120 -17.78 13.29 6.23
C ASP A 120 -18.98 13.36 7.18
N LEU A 121 -18.87 12.74 8.37
CA LEU A 121 -19.92 12.82 9.38
C LEU A 121 -20.08 14.27 9.85
N ALA A 122 -18.99 14.95 10.18
CA ALA A 122 -19.06 16.32 10.67
C ALA A 122 -19.62 17.29 9.62
N ALA A 123 -19.26 17.13 8.34
CA ALA A 123 -19.75 17.95 7.24
C ALA A 123 -21.29 17.96 7.15
N ARG A 124 -21.95 16.81 7.38
CA ARG A 124 -23.42 16.67 7.33
C ARG A 124 -24.15 17.53 8.36
N PHE A 125 -23.48 17.96 9.43
CA PHE A 125 -24.07 18.76 10.51
C PHE A 125 -23.54 20.20 10.56
N ARG A 126 -22.50 20.54 9.79
CA ARG A 126 -21.97 21.90 9.72
C ARG A 126 -22.80 22.83 8.82
N ASP A 127 -23.60 22.28 7.90
CA ASP A 127 -24.52 23.02 7.03
C ASP A 127 -25.92 23.21 7.65
N THR A 128 -25.99 23.80 8.85
CA THR A 128 -27.25 24.23 9.49
C THR A 128 -27.49 25.74 9.40
N GLY A 129 -26.83 26.42 8.46
CA GLY A 129 -27.04 27.83 8.19
C GLY A 129 -28.36 28.11 7.48
N GLY A 130 -29.48 28.17 8.21
CA GLY A 130 -30.74 28.66 7.62
C GLY A 130 -32.05 28.50 8.38
N ALA A 131 -32.10 28.56 9.71
CA ALA A 131 -33.32 28.96 10.44
C ALA A 131 -32.99 29.33 11.90
N THR A 132 -32.58 30.57 12.12
CA THR A 132 -32.82 31.22 13.41
C THR A 132 -34.31 31.46 13.57
N THR A 133 -35.03 30.51 14.17
CA THR A 133 -36.28 30.81 14.87
C THR A 133 -36.01 30.64 16.35
N ARG A 134 -35.72 31.76 17.01
CA ARG A 134 -35.76 31.89 18.46
C ARG A 134 -37.22 31.71 18.91
N PRO A 135 -37.59 30.72 19.74
CA PRO A 135 -38.90 30.72 20.35
C PRO A 135 -38.96 31.86 21.38
N LEU A 136 -40.02 32.65 21.32
CA LEU A 136 -40.41 33.60 22.36
C LEU A 136 -41.10 32.85 23.51
N GLY A 137 -40.63 33.05 24.75
CA GLY A 137 -41.30 32.66 26.00
C GLY A 137 -41.21 31.17 26.35
N TYR A 138 -41.02 30.74 27.60
CA TYR A 138 -40.91 31.40 28.91
C TYR A 138 -39.57 31.00 29.55
#